data_AF-A0A0B2QGU7-F1
#
_entry.id   AF-A0A0B2QGU7-F1
#
_cell.length_a   1.000
_cell.length_b   1.000
_cell.length_c   1.000
_cell.angle_alpha   90.00
_cell.angle_beta   90.00
_cell.angle_gamma   90.00
#
_symmetry.space_group_name_H-M   'P 1'
#
loop_
_entity.id
_entity.type
_entity.pdbx_description
1 polymer ?
#
loop_
_entity_poly.entity_id
_entity_poly.type
_entity_poly.pdbx_seq_one_letter_code
_entity_poly.pdbx_strand_id
1 'polypeptide(L)'
;CPFCGSQQEEAGHLFFNCKMTMGLWWESMRWSQVIGALSADPASHFIQFCDGFGAGRNHSRWCGWWIALTITIWQHKNFLLFQGTPFDPSKVMDDALFLACSWLKAREKGFNTLFNHWSTNLSESFG
;
A
#
# COMPACT_ATOMS: atom_id res chain seq x y z
N CYS A 1 -2.19 6.48 18.50
CA CYS A 1 -1.53 6.01 17.28
C CYS A 1 -0.10 5.58 17.63
N PRO A 2 0.19 4.28 17.57
CA PRO A 2 1.48 3.74 18.00
C PRO A 2 2.64 4.20 17.13
N PHE A 3 2.39 4.58 15.87
CA PHE A 3 3.43 5.07 14.97
C PHE A 3 3.87 6.50 15.25
N CYS A 4 2.95 7.45 15.31
CA CYS A 4 3.29 8.88 15.40
C CYS A 4 3.30 9.43 16.83
N GLY A 5 2.67 8.74 17.78
CA GLY A 5 2.51 9.18 19.17
C GLY A 5 1.64 10.44 19.36
N SER A 6 1.09 11.02 18.29
CA SER A 6 0.52 12.37 18.33
C SER A 6 -1.01 12.45 18.17
N GLN A 7 -1.67 11.34 17.87
CA GLN A 7 -3.12 11.27 17.64
C GLN A 7 -3.70 9.98 18.21
N GLN A 8 -5.02 9.93 18.41
CA GLN A 8 -5.73 8.70 18.76
C GLN A 8 -5.50 7.62 17.69
N GLU A 9 -5.47 6.36 18.10
CA GLU A 9 -5.45 5.25 17.13
C GLU A 9 -6.87 5.03 16.59
N GLU A 10 -7.09 5.48 15.36
CA GLU A 10 -8.29 5.22 14.58
C GLU A 10 -7.88 4.65 13.22
N ALA A 11 -8.71 3.84 12.58
CA ALA A 11 -8.37 3.22 11.30
C ALA A 11 -7.96 4.26 10.24
N GLY A 12 -8.74 5.34 10.10
CA GLY A 12 -8.44 6.38 9.12
C GLY A 12 -7.11 7.07 9.36
N HIS A 13 -6.81 7.38 10.62
CA HIS A 13 -5.51 7.93 10.99
C HIS A 13 -4.38 6.91 10.80
N LEU A 14 -4.50 5.72 11.40
CA LEU A 14 -3.46 4.70 11.40
C LEU A 14 -3.01 4.33 9.98
N PHE A 15 -3.98 4.07 9.10
CA PHE A 15 -3.69 3.56 7.76
C PHE A 15 -3.39 4.67 6.75
N PHE A 16 -4.13 5.79 6.77
CA PHE A 16 -4.13 6.72 5.63
C PHE A 16 -3.57 8.10 5.95
N ASN A 17 -3.83 8.63 7.15
CA ASN A 17 -3.49 10.03 7.50
C ASN A 17 -2.32 10.19 8.48
N CYS A 18 -1.79 9.10 9.03
CA CYS A 18 -0.66 9.17 9.93
C CYS A 18 0.58 9.63 9.14
N LYS A 19 1.33 10.59 9.68
CA LYS A 19 2.57 11.10 9.05
C LYS A 19 3.59 10.00 8.73
N MET A 20 3.49 8.85 9.39
CA MET A 20 4.37 7.70 9.19
C MET A 20 3.89 6.78 8.05
N THR A 21 2.60 6.77 7.70
CA THR A 21 2.01 5.85 6.71
C THR A 21 1.51 6.56 5.44
N MET A 22 1.09 7.82 5.54
CA MET A 22 0.55 8.60 4.42
C MET A 22 1.50 8.65 3.21
N GLY A 23 2.81 8.75 3.45
CA GLY A 23 3.82 8.74 2.39
C GLY A 23 3.85 7.46 1.55
N LEU A 24 3.43 6.31 2.11
CA LEU A 24 3.36 5.03 1.40
C LEU A 24 2.28 5.07 0.30
N TRP A 25 1.14 5.69 0.61
CA TRP A 25 0.05 5.86 -0.35
C TRP A 25 0.40 6.88 -1.43
N TRP A 26 1.06 7.98 -1.06
CA TRP A 26 1.53 8.96 -2.04
C TRP A 26 2.56 8.37 -3.00
N GLU A 27 3.49 7.55 -2.51
CA GLU A 27 4.44 6.86 -3.37
C GLU A 27 3.72 5.95 -4.36
N SER A 28 2.69 5.24 -3.90
CA SER A 28 1.85 4.42 -4.77
C SER A 28 1.16 5.24 -5.87
N MET A 29 0.65 6.43 -5.54
CA MET A 29 0.00 7.33 -6.50
C MET A 29 0.97 7.84 -7.58
N ARG A 30 2.25 8.04 -7.22
CA ARG A 30 3.29 8.48 -8.17
C ARG A 30 3.52 7.48 -9.29
N TRP A 31 3.32 6.19 -9.06
CA TRP A 31 3.50 5.15 -10.08
C TRP A 31 2.55 5.32 -11.26
N SER A 32 1.39 5.96 -11.06
CA SER A 32 0.41 6.26 -12.12
C SER A 32 0.12 7.74 -12.27
N GLN A 33 1.06 8.61 -11.85
CA GLN A 33 1.00 10.05 -12.04
C GLN A 33 -0.30 10.69 -11.52
N VAL A 34 -0.88 10.12 -10.45
CA VAL A 34 -2.10 10.66 -9.86
C VAL A 34 -1.78 11.73 -8.85
N ILE A 35 -2.53 12.83 -8.93
CA ILE A 35 -2.49 13.92 -7.97
C ILE A 35 -3.88 14.08 -7.39
N GLY A 36 -3.99 14.09 -6.06
CA GLY A 36 -5.26 14.26 -5.37
C GLY A 36 -5.15 13.99 -3.88
N ALA A 37 -6.13 14.48 -3.13
CA ALA A 37 -6.28 14.12 -1.73
C ALA A 37 -6.90 12.71 -1.63
N LEU A 38 -6.36 11.88 -0.74
CA LEU A 38 -6.93 10.59 -0.39
C LEU A 38 -7.88 10.77 0.79
N SER A 39 -9.00 10.05 0.75
CA SER A 39 -9.95 10.00 1.87
C SER A 39 -9.31 9.36 3.11
N ALA A 40 -9.62 9.88 4.29
CA ALA A 40 -9.28 9.24 5.56
C ALA A 40 -10.23 8.09 5.91
N ASP A 41 -11.45 8.09 5.36
CA ASP A 41 -12.41 7.01 5.56
C ASP A 41 -11.98 5.76 4.78
N PRO A 42 -11.85 4.58 5.42
CA PRO A 42 -11.36 3.36 4.78
C PRO A 42 -12.14 2.93 3.53
N ALA A 43 -13.47 2.98 3.58
CA ALA A 43 -14.30 2.54 2.46
C ALA A 43 -14.15 3.47 1.25
N SER A 44 -14.21 4.78 1.52
CA SER A 44 -14.01 5.81 0.50
C SER A 44 -12.58 5.80 -0.05
N HIS A 45 -11.57 5.55 0.79
CA HIS A 45 -10.19 5.42 0.35
C HIS A 45 -10.02 4.21 -0.58
N PHE A 46 -10.62 3.07 -0.23
CA PHE A 46 -10.57 1.88 -1.08
C PHE A 46 -11.16 2.16 -2.47
N ILE A 47 -12.37 2.73 -2.52
CA ILE A 47 -13.03 3.09 -3.79
C ILE A 47 -12.19 4.08 -4.59
N GLN A 48 -11.70 5.15 -3.96
CA GLN A 48 -10.85 6.14 -4.64
C GLN A 48 -9.59 5.51 -5.24
N PHE A 49 -8.99 4.56 -4.54
CA PHE A 49 -7.72 3.98 -4.92
C PHE A 49 -7.85 2.83 -5.93
N CYS A 50 -8.96 2.09 -5.89
CA CYS A 50 -9.28 1.04 -6.86
C CYS A 50 -9.91 1.58 -8.15
N ASP A 51 -10.77 2.61 -8.04
CA ASP A 51 -11.65 3.07 -9.12
C ASP A 51 -11.40 4.52 -9.54
N GLY A 52 -10.96 5.37 -8.61
CA GLY A 52 -10.91 6.84 -8.75
C GLY A 52 -9.80 7.39 -9.65
N PHE A 53 -9.22 6.52 -10.47
CA PHE A 53 -7.90 6.66 -11.05
C PHE A 53 -7.96 6.60 -12.60
N GLY A 54 -9.16 6.45 -13.18
CA GLY A 54 -9.39 6.57 -14.62
C GLY A 54 -9.35 5.24 -15.38
N ALA A 55 -9.85 5.28 -16.62
CA ALA A 55 -9.99 4.10 -17.47
C ALA A 55 -8.64 3.55 -17.93
N GLY A 56 -8.53 2.22 -18.05
CA GLY A 56 -7.36 1.53 -18.60
C GLY A 56 -6.47 0.84 -17.57
N ARG A 57 -6.61 1.16 -16.27
CA ARG A 57 -5.81 0.51 -15.22
C ARG A 57 -6.31 -0.87 -14.86
N ASN A 58 -5.38 -1.71 -14.42
CA ASN A 58 -5.72 -3.02 -13.87
C ASN A 58 -6.31 -2.89 -12.45
N HIS A 59 -7.63 -2.72 -12.37
CA HIS A 59 -8.40 -2.62 -11.13
C HIS A 59 -8.05 -3.72 -10.11
N SER A 60 -7.93 -4.98 -10.56
CA SER A 60 -7.61 -6.09 -9.66
C SER A 60 -6.21 -5.95 -9.02
N ARG A 61 -5.24 -5.41 -9.75
CA ARG A 61 -3.88 -5.16 -9.21
C ARG A 61 -3.90 -4.02 -8.20
N TRP A 62 -4.62 -2.94 -8.48
CA TRP A 62 -4.76 -1.81 -7.55
C TRP A 62 -5.45 -2.20 -6.24
N CYS A 63 -6.55 -2.95 -6.32
CA CYS A 63 -7.19 -3.47 -5.10
C CYS A 63 -6.31 -4.48 -4.37
N GLY A 64 -5.59 -5.34 -5.11
CA GLY A 64 -4.60 -6.24 -4.52
C GLY A 64 -3.50 -5.48 -3.77
N TRP A 65 -2.98 -4.40 -4.36
CA TRP A 65 -1.98 -3.53 -3.74
C TRP A 65 -2.51 -2.83 -2.50
N TRP A 66 -3.72 -2.26 -2.55
CA TRP A 66 -4.34 -1.62 -1.40
C TRP A 66 -4.47 -2.59 -0.21
N ILE A 67 -4.90 -3.82 -0.47
CA ILE A 67 -5.03 -4.87 0.56
C ILE A 67 -3.64 -5.26 1.08
N ALA A 68 -2.66 -5.47 0.20
CA ALA A 68 -1.31 -5.83 0.60
C ALA A 68 -0.70 -4.75 1.52
N LEU A 69 -0.79 -3.48 1.15
CA LEU A 69 -0.22 -2.38 1.93
C LEU A 69 -0.93 -2.20 3.28
N THR A 70 -2.26 -2.28 3.33
CA THR A 70 -3.00 -2.18 4.60
C THR A 70 -2.68 -3.33 5.56
N ILE A 71 -2.59 -4.57 5.06
CA ILE A 71 -2.20 -5.73 5.88
C ILE A 71 -0.76 -5.56 6.39
N THR A 72 0.18 -5.16 5.54
CA THR A 72 1.58 -4.97 5.95
C THR A 72 1.72 -3.85 6.99
N ILE A 73 1.02 -2.72 6.82
CA ILE A 73 0.96 -1.66 7.85
C ILE A 73 0.46 -2.23 9.18
N TRP A 74 -0.60 -3.03 9.16
CA TRP A 74 -1.14 -3.66 10.36
C TRP A 74 -0.15 -4.64 11.02
N GLN A 75 0.58 -5.42 10.23
CA GLN A 75 1.61 -6.33 10.73
C GLN A 75 2.76 -5.57 11.39
N HIS A 76 3.26 -4.50 10.76
CA HIS A 76 4.31 -3.65 11.32
C HIS A 76 3.87 -2.92 12.59
N LYS A 77 2.58 -2.56 12.71
CA LYS A 77 1.99 -2.11 13.98
C LYS A 77 2.16 -3.15 15.07
N ASN A 78 1.88 -4.41 14.76
CA ASN A 78 1.95 -5.50 15.72
C ASN A 78 3.41 -5.79 16.11
N PHE A 79 4.36 -5.74 15.18
CA PHE A 79 5.79 -5.87 15.50
C PHE A 79 6.26 -4.75 16.43
N LEU A 80 5.82 -3.51 16.20
CA LEU A 80 6.11 -2.41 17.10
C LEU A 80 5.55 -2.66 18.50
N LEU A 81 4.28 -3.03 18.60
CA LEU A 81 3.59 -3.18 19.90
C LEU A 81 4.04 -4.41 20.71
N PHE A 82 4.27 -5.54 20.05
CA PHE A 82 4.50 -6.82 20.72
C PHE A 82 5.97 -7.24 20.73
N GLN A 83 6.80 -6.67 19.86
CA GLN A 83 8.21 -7.03 19.74
C GLN A 83 9.14 -5.81 19.91
N GLY A 84 8.58 -4.60 20.08
CA GLY A 84 9.36 -3.37 20.22
C GLY A 84 10.16 -3.01 18.96
N THR A 85 9.83 -3.60 17.80
CA THR A 85 10.54 -3.31 16.55
C THR A 85 10.21 -1.90 16.07
N PRO A 86 11.20 -1.02 15.84
CA PRO A 86 10.94 0.33 15.34
C PRO A 86 10.18 0.31 14.02
N PHE A 87 9.23 1.21 13.86
CA PHE A 87 8.48 1.35 12.61
C PHE A 87 9.35 2.01 11.54
N ASP A 88 9.52 1.32 10.41
CA ASP A 88 10.25 1.81 9.24
C ASP A 88 9.35 1.78 8.00
N PRO A 89 8.91 2.96 7.49
CA PRO A 89 8.08 3.04 6.30
C PRO A 89 8.71 2.37 5.06
N SER A 90 10.03 2.42 4.91
CA SER A 90 10.72 1.85 3.74
C SER A 90 10.58 0.33 3.75
N LYS A 91 10.80 -0.29 4.92
CA LYS A 91 10.59 -1.72 5.11
C LYS A 91 9.13 -2.14 4.89
N VAL A 92 8.16 -1.33 5.32
CA VAL A 92 6.73 -1.57 5.04
C VAL A 92 6.46 -1.60 3.55
N MET A 93 7.03 -0.67 2.78
CA MET A 93 6.89 -0.64 1.32
C MET A 93 7.46 -1.91 0.68
N ASP A 94 8.68 -2.30 1.06
CA ASP A 94 9.35 -3.50 0.53
C ASP A 94 8.54 -4.77 0.83
N ASP A 95 8.11 -4.95 2.08
CA ASP A 95 7.32 -6.12 2.51
C ASP A 95 5.95 -6.16 1.81
N ALA A 96 5.31 -5.00 1.61
CA ALA A 96 4.04 -4.90 0.87
C ALA A 96 4.21 -5.22 -0.62
N LEU A 97 5.27 -4.71 -1.27
CA LEU A 97 5.57 -5.00 -2.67
C LEU A 97 5.85 -6.50 -2.86
N PHE A 98 6.62 -7.09 -1.96
CA PHE A 98 6.88 -8.52 -1.97
C PHE A 98 5.59 -9.33 -1.85
N LEU A 99 4.72 -8.96 -0.90
CA LEU A 99 3.41 -9.61 -0.72
C LEU A 99 2.54 -9.50 -1.98
N ALA A 100 2.39 -8.30 -2.55
CA ALA A 100 1.63 -8.08 -3.76
C ALA A 100 2.19 -8.91 -4.94
N CYS A 101 3.50 -8.90 -5.16
CA CYS A 101 4.15 -9.70 -6.20
C CYS A 101 3.90 -11.21 -6.00
N SER A 102 3.96 -11.70 -4.75
CA SER A 102 3.68 -13.10 -4.44
C SER A 102 2.25 -13.50 -4.83
N TRP A 103 1.28 -12.61 -4.64
CA TRP A 103 -0.11 -12.84 -5.05
C TRP A 103 -0.27 -12.81 -6.56
N LEU A 104 0.42 -11.92 -7.27
CA LEU A 104 0.42 -11.90 -8.74
C LEU A 104 0.96 -13.23 -9.29
N LYS A 105 2.09 -13.71 -8.77
CA LYS A 105 2.67 -15.03 -9.14
C LYS A 105 1.71 -16.19 -8.89
N ALA A 106 0.95 -16.13 -7.80
CA ALA A 106 0.02 -17.19 -7.44
C ALA A 106 -1.30 -17.16 -8.25
N ARG A 107 -1.74 -15.98 -8.69
CA ARG A 107 -3.09 -15.78 -9.28
C ARG A 107 -3.10 -15.53 -10.78
N GLU A 108 -2.09 -14.86 -11.32
CA GLU A 108 -2.03 -14.49 -12.73
C GLU A 108 -1.32 -15.58 -13.55
N LYS A 109 -2.06 -16.27 -14.42
CA LYS A 109 -1.48 -17.26 -15.33
C LYS A 109 -0.44 -16.60 -16.23
N GLY A 110 0.78 -17.14 -16.23
CA GLY A 110 1.88 -16.64 -17.06
C GLY A 110 2.69 -15.49 -16.44
N PHE A 111 2.39 -15.07 -15.21
CA PHE A 111 3.21 -14.10 -14.49
C PHE A 111 4.52 -14.75 -14.00
N ASN A 112 5.57 -14.66 -14.81
CA ASN A 112 6.91 -15.23 -14.53
C ASN A 112 7.97 -14.16 -14.23
N THR A 113 7.57 -12.91 -14.02
CA THR A 113 8.49 -11.80 -13.78
C THR A 113 9.20 -11.96 -12.43
N LEU A 114 10.52 -11.78 -12.43
CA LEU A 114 11.33 -11.74 -11.21
C LEU A 114 10.94 -10.53 -10.37
N PHE A 115 11.00 -10.65 -9.03
CA PHE A 115 10.60 -9.58 -8.13
C PHE A 115 11.36 -8.28 -8.40
N ASN A 116 12.69 -8.34 -8.50
CA ASN A 116 13.54 -7.15 -8.75
C ASN A 116 13.21 -6.44 -10.07
N HIS A 117 12.78 -7.21 -11.09
CA HIS A 117 12.38 -6.63 -12.37
C HIS A 117 10.98 -6.01 -12.26
N TRP A 118 10.07 -6.66 -11.55
CA TRP A 118 8.72 -6.14 -11.33
C TRP A 118 8.72 -4.88 -10.45
N SER A 119 9.49 -4.87 -9.36
CA SER A 119 9.55 -3.76 -8.40
C SER A 119 10.23 -2.51 -8.94
N THR A 120 10.99 -2.61 -10.03
CA THR A 120 11.58 -1.47 -10.74
C THR A 120 10.68 -0.94 -11.86
N ASN A 121 9.64 -1.68 -12.25
CA ASN A 121 8.70 -1.33 -13.33
C ASN A 121 7.24 -1.26 -12.83
N LEU A 122 7.04 -0.61 -11.68
CA LEU A 122 5.72 -0.51 -11.04
C LEU A 122 4.73 0.29 -11.87
N SER A 123 5.18 1.35 -12.56
CA SER A 123 4.32 2.13 -13.46
C SER A 123 3.71 1.30 -14.59
N GLU A 124 4.46 0.37 -15.19
CA GLU A 124 3.95 -0.53 -16.21
C GLU A 124 3.05 -1.62 -15.62
N SER A 125 3.35 -2.04 -14.39
CA SER A 125 2.62 -3.11 -13.71
C SER A 125 1.24 -2.67 -13.22
N PHE A 126 1.11 -1.41 -12.83
CA PHE A 126 -0.11 -0.80 -12.32
C PHE A 126 -0.80 0.14 -13.32
N GLY A 127 -0.14 0.50 -14.42
CA GLY A 127 -0.70 1.27 -15.53
C GLY A 127 -1.88 0.61 -16.21
#